data_AF-A0A7S4LET7-F1
#
_entry.id   AF-A0A7S4LET7-F1
#
_cell.length_a   1.000
_cell.length_b   1.000
_cell.length_c   1.000
_cell.angle_alpha   90.00
_cell.angle_beta   90.00
_cell.angle_gamma   90.00
#
_symmetry.space_group_name_H-M   'P 1'
#
loop_
_entity.id
_entity.type
_entity.pdbx_description
1 polymer ?
#
loop_
_entity_poly.entity_id
_entity_poly.type
_entity_poly.pdbx_seq_one_letter_code
_entity_poly.pdbx_strand_id
1 'polypeptide(L)'
;NTFSAGNAVTCTDCKPKEWAPPGSAACQLRPPCTADDYSPKHGKCKSTEKRTESFFLNNDLCSGGVTTPPDREVDCVPCPAGTFRDGNLCRFCPPGTASSAEKDTCEDCPTGTVAVRGF
;
A
#
# COMPACT_ATOMS: atom_id res chain seq x y z
N ASN A 1 -6.24 22.28 -6.73
CA ASN A 1 -4.97 23.00 -6.91
C ASN A 1 -5.29 24.44 -7.30
N THR A 2 -5.72 25.25 -6.34
CA THR A 2 -6.24 26.59 -6.57
C THR A 2 -5.80 27.52 -5.45
N PHE A 3 -5.73 28.83 -5.72
CA PHE A 3 -5.36 29.85 -4.75
C PHE A 3 -6.39 31.00 -4.75
N SER A 4 -6.37 31.81 -3.69
CA SER A 4 -7.22 33.00 -3.57
C SER A 4 -6.43 34.20 -3.08
N ALA A 5 -6.15 35.17 -3.96
CA ALA A 5 -5.48 36.41 -3.56
C ALA A 5 -6.29 37.17 -2.51
N GLY A 6 -5.65 38.08 -1.76
CA GLY A 6 -6.34 38.88 -0.74
C GLY A 6 -7.56 39.60 -1.32
N ASN A 7 -8.75 39.30 -0.78
CA ASN A 7 -10.08 39.78 -1.21
C ASN A 7 -10.65 39.14 -2.50
N ALA A 8 -10.05 38.07 -3.02
CA ALA A 8 -10.66 37.32 -4.12
C ALA A 8 -11.90 36.54 -3.63
N VAL A 9 -13.00 36.69 -4.37
CA VAL A 9 -14.29 36.03 -4.11
C VAL A 9 -14.34 34.63 -4.74
N THR A 10 -13.41 34.34 -5.66
CA THR A 10 -13.33 33.10 -6.42
C THR A 10 -11.92 32.55 -6.43
N CYS A 11 -11.80 31.23 -6.32
CA CYS A 11 -10.52 30.54 -6.44
C CYS A 11 -10.06 30.52 -7.91
N THR A 12 -8.75 30.71 -8.11
CA THR A 12 -8.12 30.64 -9.43
C THR A 12 -7.22 29.41 -9.51
N ASP A 13 -7.24 28.71 -10.65
CA ASP A 13 -6.40 27.54 -10.88
C ASP A 13 -4.92 27.91 -11.06
N CYS A 14 -4.04 27.06 -10.54
CA CYS A 14 -2.60 27.19 -10.77
C CYS A 14 -2.19 26.71 -12.17
N LYS A 15 -1.10 27.29 -12.69
CA LYS A 15 -0.53 26.87 -13.98
C LYS A 15 0.06 25.45 -13.88
N PRO A 16 0.30 24.77 -15.02
CA PRO A 16 1.03 23.51 -15.03
C PRO A 16 2.38 23.65 -14.31
N LYS A 17 2.71 22.68 -13.45
CA LYS A 17 3.91 22.64 -12.57
C LYS A 17 3.89 23.59 -11.35
N GLU A 18 2.82 24.33 -11.15
CA GLU A 18 2.60 25.10 -9.93
C GLU A 18 1.61 24.38 -8.99
N TRP A 19 1.70 24.69 -7.71
CA TRP A 19 0.82 24.19 -6.67
C TRP A 19 0.58 25.24 -5.58
N ALA A 20 -0.63 25.24 -5.02
CA ALA A 20 -1.01 26.09 -3.90
C ALA A 20 -1.37 25.23 -2.68
N PRO A 21 -0.70 25.42 -1.52
CA PRO A 21 -1.13 24.77 -0.28
C PRO A 21 -2.51 25.26 0.16
N PRO A 22 -3.21 24.49 1.02
CA PRO A 22 -4.51 24.90 1.56
C PRO A 22 -4.43 26.29 2.18
N GLY A 23 -5.30 27.21 1.72
CA GLY A 23 -5.34 28.60 2.20
C GLY A 23 -4.29 29.53 1.59
N SER A 24 -3.53 29.09 0.57
CA SER A 24 -2.53 29.94 -0.07
C SER A 24 -3.17 31.09 -0.86
N ALA A 25 -2.57 32.27 -0.71
CA ALA A 25 -2.93 33.45 -1.49
C ALA A 25 -2.22 33.53 -2.85
N ALA A 26 -1.35 32.57 -3.17
CA ALA A 26 -0.62 32.48 -4.42
C ALA A 26 -0.25 31.04 -4.79
N CYS A 27 -0.12 30.77 -6.09
CA CYS A 27 0.56 29.56 -6.55
C CYS A 27 2.06 29.65 -6.32
N GLN A 28 2.67 28.51 -6.03
CA GLN A 28 4.11 28.36 -5.88
C GLN A 28 4.61 27.28 -6.85
N LEU A 29 5.90 27.32 -7.19
CA LEU A 29 6.51 26.22 -7.93
C LEU A 29 6.46 24.95 -7.09
N ARG A 30 6.12 23.82 -7.72
CA ARG A 30 6.16 22.52 -7.03
C ARG A 30 7.59 22.25 -6.53
N PRO A 31 7.79 21.93 -5.24
CA PRO A 31 9.10 21.52 -4.75
C PRO A 31 9.57 20.21 -5.42
N PRO A 32 10.88 19.90 -5.36
CA PRO A 32 11.38 18.59 -5.77
C PRO A 32 10.82 17.50 -4.85
N CYS A 33 10.47 16.34 -5.40
CA CYS A 33 10.01 15.20 -4.62
C CYS A 33 11.15 14.62 -3.77
N THR A 34 10.78 14.12 -2.60
CA THR A 34 11.65 13.48 -1.60
C THR A 34 11.23 12.02 -1.36
N ALA A 35 11.95 11.30 -0.49
CA ALA A 35 11.67 9.90 -0.19
C ALA A 35 10.32 9.70 0.53
N ASP A 36 9.79 10.73 1.17
CA ASP A 36 8.51 10.72 1.87
C ASP A 36 7.32 10.91 0.91
N ASP A 37 7.56 11.34 -0.33
CA ASP A 37 6.52 11.64 -1.32
C ASP A 37 6.10 10.42 -2.14
N TYR A 38 6.79 9.27 -2.00
CA TYR A 38 6.42 8.01 -2.63
C TYR A 38 6.22 6.90 -1.59
N SER A 39 5.42 5.90 -1.95
CA SER A 39 5.18 4.73 -1.10
C SER A 39 5.20 3.43 -1.91
N PRO A 40 5.50 2.30 -1.28
CA PRO A 40 5.45 1.00 -1.95
C PRO A 40 4.01 0.56 -2.21
N LYS A 41 3.71 0.30 -3.48
CA LYS A 41 2.53 -0.43 -3.93
C LYS A 41 2.83 -1.92 -3.97
N HIS A 42 2.26 -2.64 -3.02
CA HIS A 42 2.33 -4.09 -2.99
C HIS A 42 1.37 -4.69 -4.02
N GLY A 43 1.89 -5.53 -4.91
CA GLY A 43 1.11 -6.31 -5.84
C GLY A 43 0.38 -7.49 -5.18
N LYS A 44 -0.25 -8.32 -6.02
CA LYS A 44 -0.82 -9.59 -5.57
C LYS A 44 0.29 -10.58 -5.20
N CYS A 45 0.02 -11.40 -4.19
CA CYS A 45 0.79 -12.56 -3.84
C CYS A 45 0.65 -13.63 -4.93
N LYS A 46 1.78 -14.04 -5.47
CA LYS A 46 1.95 -15.22 -6.30
C LYS A 46 2.62 -16.26 -5.41
N SER A 47 1.82 -17.18 -4.86
CA SER A 47 2.24 -18.02 -3.72
C SER A 47 2.78 -17.17 -2.57
N THR A 48 4.06 -17.30 -2.20
CA THR A 48 4.68 -16.58 -1.08
C THR A 48 5.34 -15.26 -1.46
N GLU A 49 5.40 -14.90 -2.75
CA GLU A 49 6.14 -13.72 -3.23
C GLU A 49 5.19 -12.71 -3.89
N LYS A 50 5.47 -11.41 -3.74
CA LYS A 50 4.76 -10.33 -4.41
C LYS A 50 5.72 -9.31 -4.99
N ARG A 51 5.40 -8.81 -6.19
CA ARG A 51 6.08 -7.64 -6.77
C ARG A 51 5.66 -6.39 -6.02
N THR A 52 6.64 -5.57 -5.64
CA THR A 52 6.44 -4.26 -5.04
C THR A 52 7.03 -3.21 -5.97
N GLU A 53 6.20 -2.27 -6.37
CA GLU A 53 6.56 -1.11 -7.18
C GLU A 53 6.33 0.16 -6.35
N SER A 54 7.05 1.24 -6.60
CA SER A 54 6.84 2.49 -5.86
C SER A 54 6.00 3.48 -6.67
N PHE A 55 5.15 4.24 -6.00
CA PHE A 55 4.32 5.27 -6.63
C PHE A 55 4.34 6.56 -5.81
N PHE A 56 4.32 7.72 -6.48
CA PHE A 56 4.16 9.00 -5.81
C PHE A 56 2.74 9.13 -5.28
N LEU A 57 2.63 9.50 -4.00
CA LEU A 57 1.36 9.61 -3.28
C LEU A 57 0.43 10.65 -3.92
N ASN A 58 1.01 11.75 -4.43
CA ASN A 58 0.29 12.80 -5.12
C ASN A 58 1.15 13.39 -6.25
N ASN A 59 0.76 13.11 -7.49
CA ASN A 59 1.45 13.60 -8.68
C ASN A 59 1.39 15.14 -8.85
N ASP A 60 0.56 15.83 -8.05
CA ASP A 60 0.37 17.27 -8.10
C ASP A 60 1.07 18.08 -7.01
N LEU A 61 1.74 17.42 -6.07
CA LEU A 61 2.41 18.06 -4.93
C LEU A 61 3.86 18.46 -5.21
N CYS A 62 4.60 17.62 -5.95
CA CYS A 62 6.01 17.83 -6.25
C CYS A 62 6.30 17.58 -7.74
N SER A 63 7.49 17.98 -8.21
CA SER A 63 7.93 17.75 -9.59
C SER A 63 9.44 17.52 -9.66
N GLY A 64 9.86 16.40 -10.26
CA GLY A 64 11.28 16.02 -10.31
C GLY A 64 11.83 15.68 -8.91
N GLY A 65 13.15 15.73 -8.73
CA GLY A 65 13.80 15.39 -7.46
C GLY A 65 14.27 13.94 -7.44
N VAL A 66 13.90 13.19 -6.40
CA VAL A 66 14.31 11.79 -6.26
C VAL A 66 13.61 10.89 -7.28
N THR A 67 14.29 9.81 -7.68
CA THR A 67 13.67 8.70 -8.42
C THR A 67 13.18 7.65 -7.44
N THR A 68 12.06 7.01 -7.76
CA THR A 68 11.59 5.85 -7.01
C THR A 68 12.60 4.70 -7.09
N PRO A 69 12.72 3.86 -6.04
CA PRO A 69 13.52 2.66 -6.11
C PRO A 69 12.96 1.69 -7.17
N PRO A 70 13.81 0.81 -7.73
CA PRO A 70 13.38 -0.17 -8.71
C PRO A 70 12.40 -1.18 -8.10
N ASP A 71 11.69 -1.89 -8.97
CA ASP A 71 10.82 -2.97 -8.55
C ASP A 71 11.60 -4.06 -7.83
N ARG A 72 10.98 -4.63 -6.80
CA ARG A 72 11.54 -5.76 -6.06
C ARG A 72 10.48 -6.79 -5.76
N GLU A 73 10.91 -8.04 -5.73
CA GLU A 73 10.13 -9.14 -5.15
C GLU A 73 10.35 -9.16 -3.65
N VAL A 74 9.25 -9.27 -2.91
CA VAL A 74 9.26 -9.36 -1.44
C VAL A 74 8.31 -10.46 -1.01
N ASP A 75 8.56 -11.03 0.16
CA ASP A 75 7.67 -12.02 0.73
C ASP A 75 6.29 -11.42 1.05
N CYS A 76 5.28 -12.26 0.88
CA CYS A 76 3.93 -12.02 1.32
C CYS A 76 3.86 -12.08 2.84
N VAL A 77 2.93 -11.30 3.40
CA VAL A 77 2.64 -11.40 4.82
C VAL A 77 2.04 -12.79 5.06
N PRO A 78 2.62 -13.62 5.94
CA PRO A 78 2.15 -14.98 6.19
C PRO A 78 0.71 -14.96 6.71
N CYS A 79 -0.05 -15.99 6.36
CA CYS A 79 -1.40 -16.14 6.85
C CYS A 79 -1.42 -16.47 8.36
N PRO A 80 -2.38 -15.93 9.13
CA PRO A 80 -2.49 -16.23 10.56
C PRO A 80 -2.73 -17.72 10.81
N ALA A 81 -2.38 -18.18 12.02
CA ALA A 81 -2.59 -19.57 12.41
C ALA A 81 -4.05 -20.02 12.18
N GLY A 82 -4.23 -21.25 11.71
CA GLY A 82 -5.52 -21.82 11.34
C GLY A 82 -6.03 -21.39 9.95
N THR A 83 -5.22 -20.64 9.19
CA THR A 83 -5.55 -20.27 7.80
C THR A 83 -4.44 -20.65 6.82
N PHE A 84 -4.81 -20.83 5.56
CA PHE A 84 -3.90 -21.10 4.45
C PHE A 84 -4.07 -20.06 3.35
N ARG A 85 -3.05 -19.93 2.49
CA ARG A 85 -3.09 -18.96 1.39
C ARG A 85 -3.85 -19.50 0.19
N ASP A 86 -4.88 -18.77 -0.21
CA ASP A 86 -5.62 -18.98 -1.46
C ASP A 86 -5.46 -17.73 -2.34
N GLY A 87 -4.37 -17.70 -3.10
CA GLY A 87 -3.92 -16.54 -3.87
C GLY A 87 -3.57 -15.35 -2.97
N ASN A 88 -4.46 -14.35 -2.91
CA ASN A 88 -4.28 -13.14 -2.11
C ASN A 88 -4.94 -13.18 -0.74
N LEU A 89 -5.75 -14.21 -0.47
CA LEU A 89 -6.59 -14.27 0.71
C LEU A 89 -6.13 -15.39 1.63
N CYS A 90 -6.25 -15.16 2.93
CA CYS A 90 -6.09 -16.21 3.92
C CYS A 90 -7.45 -16.83 4.21
N ARG A 91 -7.58 -18.13 3.96
CA ARG A 91 -8.82 -18.90 4.16
C ARG A 91 -8.64 -19.87 5.30
N PHE A 92 -9.70 -20.11 6.06
CA PHE A 92 -9.67 -21.08 7.15
C PHE A 92 -9.37 -22.48 6.64
N CYS A 93 -8.51 -23.19 7.37
CA CYS A 93 -8.26 -24.59 7.14
C CYS A 93 -9.54 -25.43 7.32
N PRO A 94 -9.74 -26.49 6.51
CA PRO A 94 -10.86 -27.39 6.68
C PRO A 94 -10.80 -28.14 8.03
N PRO A 95 -11.94 -28.64 8.54
CA PRO A 95 -11.98 -29.41 9.77
C PRO A 95 -11.01 -30.59 9.74
N GLY A 96 -10.29 -30.83 10.85
CA GLY A 96 -9.26 -31.86 10.95
C GLY A 96 -7.86 -31.42 10.51
N THR A 97 -7.71 -30.19 10.02
CA THR A 97 -6.41 -29.62 9.64
C THR A 97 -6.16 -28.27 10.33
N ALA A 98 -4.89 -27.94 10.56
CA ALA A 98 -4.45 -26.68 11.15
C ALA A 98 -3.23 -26.14 10.39
N SER A 99 -3.00 -24.83 10.49
CA SER A 99 -1.78 -24.18 10.00
C SER A 99 -1.14 -23.37 11.14
N SER A 100 0.19 -23.33 11.20
CA SER A 100 0.92 -22.40 12.08
C SER A 100 0.96 -21.00 11.45
N ALA A 101 1.24 -19.95 12.26
CA ALA A 101 1.24 -18.55 11.83
C ALA A 101 2.30 -18.17 10.77
N GLU A 102 3.08 -19.15 10.29
CA GLU A 102 4.16 -19.01 9.32
C GLU A 102 3.98 -19.95 8.12
N LYS A 103 2.93 -20.79 8.14
CA LYS A 103 2.64 -21.72 7.06
C LYS A 103 1.44 -21.24 6.26
N ASP A 104 1.60 -21.24 4.95
CA ASP A 104 0.52 -20.96 3.99
C ASP A 104 -0.23 -22.24 3.59
N THR A 105 -0.03 -23.35 4.30
CA THR A 105 -0.58 -24.69 4.01
C THR A 105 -1.20 -25.32 5.26
N CYS A 106 -2.34 -25.98 5.09
CA CYS A 106 -2.96 -26.76 6.17
C CYS A 106 -2.29 -28.14 6.30
N GLU A 107 -2.01 -28.54 7.53
CA GLU A 107 -1.49 -29.85 7.89
C GLU A 107 -2.52 -30.60 8.74
N ASP A 108 -2.56 -31.93 8.63
CA ASP A 108 -3.44 -32.76 9.44
C ASP A 108 -3.14 -32.59 10.93
N CYS A 109 -4.20 -32.44 11.73
CA CYS A 109 -4.06 -32.42 13.17
C CYS A 109 -3.51 -33.77 13.66
N PRO A 110 -2.48 -33.80 14.53
CA PRO A 110 -2.03 -35.05 15.12
C PRO A 110 -3.19 -35.74 15.85
N THR A 111 -3.21 -37.07 15.78
CA THR A 111 -4.29 -37.90 16.33
C THR A 111 -4.62 -37.49 17.76
N GLY A 112 -5.88 -37.08 17.99
CA GLY A 112 -6.36 -36.62 19.30
C GLY A 112 -6.43 -35.10 19.49
N THR A 113 -6.10 -34.30 18.48
CA THR A 113 -6.24 -32.83 18.52
C THR A 113 -7.31 -32.34 17.53
N VAL A 114 -8.07 -31.31 17.90
CA VAL A 114 -9.10 -30.69 17.05
C VAL A 114 -8.70 -29.26 16.72
N ALA A 115 -8.73 -28.89 15.44
CA ALA A 115 -8.60 -27.50 15.02
C ALA A 115 -9.86 -26.73 15.43
N VAL A 116 -9.77 -25.95 16.52
CA VAL A 116 -10.88 -25.12 16.98
C VAL A 116 -10.94 -23.87 16.11
N ARG A 117 -12.08 -23.63 15.47
CA ARG A 117 -12.35 -22.42 14.69
C ARG A 117 -12.33 -21.24 15.67
N GLY A 118 -11.31 -20.37 15.60
CA GLY A 118 -11.24 -19.16 16.42
C GLY A 118 -12.44 -18.25 16.09
N PHE A 119 -13.17 -17.85 17.14
CA PHE A 119 -14.31 -16.92 17.06
C PHE A 119 -13.86 -15.48 16.88
#